data_AF-A0A316EDL4-F1
#
_entry.id   AF-A0A316EDL4-F1
#
_cell.length_a   1.000
_cell.length_b   1.000
_cell.length_c   1.000
_cell.angle_alpha   90.00
_cell.angle_beta   90.00
_cell.angle_gamma   90.00
#
_symmetry.space_group_name_H-M   'P 1'
#
loop_
_entity.id
_entity.type
_entity.pdbx_description
1 polymer ?
#
loop_
_entity_poly.entity_id
_entity_poly.type
_entity_poly.pdbx_seq_one_letter_code
_entity_poly.pdbx_strand_id
1 'polypeptide(L)'
;MKIAKALKQKNKIVAELKMLRERIEEYNSVISGNPRPYDITEIQVQLMTKMQELVSLKTRLAQANTLVYSKIFELSELKGLAKFYKDLEIKDGLSKDHRYDETQNYESELKVKQRDELVSELEARIEIIQDELDEFNALTEI
;
A
#
# COMPACT_ATOMS: atom_id res chain seq x y z
N MET A 1 14.70 -3.32 -17.78
CA MET A 1 13.21 -3.45 -17.71
C MET A 1 12.66 -2.19 -17.07
N LYS A 2 11.57 -1.57 -17.54
CA LYS A 2 11.02 -0.36 -16.88
C LYS A 2 10.52 -0.66 -15.46
N ILE A 3 10.62 0.30 -14.53
CA ILE A 3 10.12 0.17 -13.16
C ILE A 3 8.62 -0.19 -13.15
N ALA A 4 7.80 0.46 -13.97
CA ALA A 4 6.37 0.15 -14.06
C ALA A 4 6.09 -1.33 -14.40
N LYS A 5 6.88 -1.90 -15.33
CA LYS A 5 6.80 -3.34 -15.67
C LYS A 5 7.32 -4.22 -14.53
N ALA A 6 8.40 -3.80 -13.87
CA ALA A 6 8.96 -4.49 -12.73
C ALA A 6 7.99 -4.57 -11.55
N LEU A 7 7.26 -3.49 -11.25
CA LEU A 7 6.23 -3.46 -10.21
C LEU A 7 5.10 -4.45 -10.48
N LYS A 8 4.63 -4.52 -11.74
CA LYS A 8 3.65 -5.54 -12.17
C LYS A 8 4.20 -6.95 -12.01
N GLN A 9 5.45 -7.18 -12.41
CA GLN A 9 6.09 -8.48 -12.28
C GLN A 9 6.30 -8.89 -10.81
N LYS A 10 6.65 -7.95 -9.92
CA LYS A 10 6.72 -8.17 -8.47
C LYS A 10 5.39 -8.69 -7.93
N ASN A 11 4.28 -8.04 -8.29
CA ASN A 11 2.95 -8.45 -7.84
C ASN A 11 2.58 -9.85 -8.38
N LYS A 12 2.93 -10.16 -9.63
CA LYS A 12 2.76 -11.50 -10.20
C LYS A 12 3.55 -12.56 -9.44
N ILE A 13 4.83 -12.32 -9.15
CA ILE A 13 5.66 -13.26 -8.38
C ILE A 13 5.11 -13.45 -6.97
N VAL A 14 4.61 -12.39 -6.32
CA VAL A 14 3.97 -12.50 -4.98
C VAL A 14 2.72 -13.37 -5.04
N ALA A 15 1.88 -13.23 -6.07
CA ALA A 15 0.71 -14.08 -6.27
C ALA A 15 1.11 -15.54 -6.56
N GLU A 16 2.12 -15.78 -7.39
CA GLU A 16 2.66 -17.13 -7.67
C GLU A 16 3.19 -17.79 -6.39
N LEU A 17 3.95 -17.06 -5.58
CA LEU A 17 4.44 -17.56 -4.29
C LEU A 17 3.31 -17.93 -3.34
N LYS A 18 2.23 -17.13 -3.30
CA LYS A 18 1.05 -17.44 -2.49
C LYS A 18 0.42 -18.76 -2.94
N MET A 19 0.18 -18.94 -4.25
CA MET A 19 -0.39 -20.16 -4.80
C MET A 19 0.48 -21.40 -4.53
N LEU A 20 1.80 -21.28 -4.66
CA LEU A 20 2.73 -22.39 -4.38
C LEU A 20 2.69 -22.80 -2.90
N ARG A 21 2.59 -21.84 -1.98
CA ARG A 21 2.43 -22.12 -0.54
C ARG A 21 1.12 -22.81 -0.24
N GLU A 22 0.01 -22.29 -0.76
CA GLU A 22 -1.31 -22.89 -0.61
C GLU A 22 -1.34 -24.34 -1.11
N ARG A 23 -0.71 -24.64 -2.25
CA ARG A 23 -0.58 -26.01 -2.76
C ARG A 23 0.23 -26.92 -1.84
N ILE A 24 1.32 -26.44 -1.26
CA ILE A 24 2.09 -27.22 -0.29
C ILE A 24 1.23 -27.49 0.95
N GLU A 25 0.58 -26.47 1.49
CA GLU A 25 -0.29 -26.58 2.67
C GLU A 25 -1.42 -27.60 2.44
N GLU A 26 -2.05 -27.59 1.26
CA GLU A 26 -3.16 -28.47 0.92
C GLU A 26 -2.74 -29.92 0.64
N TYR A 27 -1.60 -30.13 -0.04
CA TYR A 27 -1.24 -31.45 -0.60
C TYR A 27 -0.02 -32.13 0.04
N ASN A 28 0.63 -31.50 1.02
CA ASN A 28 1.76 -32.10 1.74
C ASN A 28 1.36 -33.41 2.46
N SER A 29 0.15 -33.43 3.01
CA SER A 29 -0.41 -34.57 3.75
C SER A 29 -1.60 -35.17 3.01
N VAL A 30 -1.56 -36.47 2.74
CA VAL A 30 -2.69 -37.23 2.18
C VAL A 30 -2.93 -38.49 2.99
N ILE A 31 -4.15 -39.02 2.94
CA ILE A 31 -4.47 -40.32 3.55
C ILE A 31 -3.58 -41.39 2.92
N SER A 32 -3.01 -42.26 3.76
CA SER A 32 -2.14 -43.34 3.29
C SER A 32 -2.86 -44.22 2.26
N GLY A 33 -2.20 -44.44 1.12
CA GLY A 33 -2.76 -45.18 -0.02
C GLY A 33 -3.45 -44.32 -1.08
N ASN A 34 -3.74 -43.04 -0.81
CA ASN A 34 -4.28 -42.13 -1.83
C ASN A 34 -3.19 -41.66 -2.80
N PRO A 35 -3.50 -41.50 -4.09
CA PRO A 35 -2.58 -40.89 -5.05
C PRO A 35 -2.32 -39.43 -4.68
N ARG A 36 -1.06 -39.00 -4.80
CA ARG A 36 -0.67 -37.60 -4.60
C ARG A 36 -0.92 -36.82 -5.89
N PRO A 37 -1.75 -35.76 -5.87
CA PRO A 37 -2.03 -34.95 -7.06
C PRO A 37 -0.84 -34.07 -7.47
N TYR A 38 0.09 -33.78 -6.55
CA TYR A 38 1.27 -32.95 -6.81
C TYR A 38 2.54 -33.56 -6.22
N ASP A 39 3.67 -33.28 -6.87
CA ASP A 39 5.00 -33.48 -6.30
C ASP A 39 5.38 -32.26 -5.45
N ILE A 40 5.38 -32.44 -4.13
CA ILE A 40 5.68 -31.38 -3.17
C ILE A 40 7.14 -30.95 -3.24
N THR A 41 8.07 -31.85 -3.57
CA THR A 41 9.48 -31.51 -3.72
C THR A 41 9.69 -30.60 -4.93
N GLU A 42 9.01 -30.89 -6.05
CA GLU A 42 9.04 -30.01 -7.23
C GLU A 42 8.47 -28.62 -6.91
N ILE A 43 7.31 -28.56 -6.25
CA ILE A 43 6.68 -27.29 -5.85
C ILE A 43 7.58 -26.49 -4.89
N GLN A 44 8.29 -27.15 -3.98
CA GLN A 44 9.25 -26.49 -3.10
C GLN A 44 10.43 -25.87 -3.87
N VAL A 45 10.98 -26.57 -4.88
CA VAL A 45 12.03 -26.02 -5.74
C VAL A 45 11.53 -24.79 -6.51
N GLN A 46 10.31 -24.86 -7.06
CA GLN A 46 9.68 -23.71 -7.73
C GLN A 46 9.48 -22.54 -6.78
N LEU A 47 9.02 -22.79 -5.55
CA LEU A 47 8.83 -21.78 -4.51
C LEU A 47 10.14 -21.06 -4.19
N MET A 48 11.22 -21.81 -3.96
CA MET A 48 12.54 -21.26 -3.65
C MET A 48 13.10 -20.44 -4.81
N THR A 49 12.92 -20.91 -6.05
CA THR A 49 13.33 -20.19 -7.26
C THR A 49 12.59 -18.86 -7.37
N LYS A 50 11.26 -18.87 -7.21
CA LYS A 50 10.42 -17.66 -7.24
C LYS A 50 10.75 -16.69 -6.12
N MET A 51 11.13 -17.20 -4.95
CA MET A 51 11.57 -16.36 -3.84
C MET A 51 12.88 -15.63 -4.19
N GLN A 52 13.84 -16.30 -4.82
CA GLN A 52 15.08 -15.66 -5.28
C GLN A 52 14.83 -14.63 -6.38
N GLU A 53 13.94 -14.93 -7.33
CA GLU A 53 13.49 -13.95 -8.34
C GLU A 53 12.91 -12.69 -7.67
N LEU A 54 12.07 -12.87 -6.64
CA LEU A 54 11.47 -11.76 -5.91
C LEU A 54 12.51 -10.92 -5.17
N VAL A 55 13.49 -11.56 -4.52
CA VAL A 55 14.58 -10.86 -3.82
C VAL A 55 15.39 -10.02 -4.80
N SER A 56 15.85 -10.63 -5.90
CA SER A 56 16.61 -9.92 -6.94
C SER A 56 15.84 -8.71 -7.49
N LEU A 57 14.55 -8.88 -7.78
CA LEU A 57 13.71 -7.81 -8.30
C LEU A 57 13.51 -6.68 -7.30
N LYS A 58 13.30 -6.99 -6.01
CA LYS A 58 13.19 -5.99 -4.93
C LYS A 58 14.47 -5.18 -4.77
N THR A 59 15.63 -5.83 -4.84
CA THR A 59 16.92 -5.15 -4.73
C THR A 59 17.12 -4.14 -5.87
N ARG A 60 16.84 -4.55 -7.12
CA ARG A 60 16.96 -3.65 -8.28
C ARG A 60 15.99 -2.48 -8.19
N LEU A 61 14.74 -2.73 -7.77
CA LEU A 61 13.75 -1.67 -7.54
C LEU A 61 14.22 -0.68 -6.46
N ALA A 62 14.75 -1.18 -5.34
CA ALA A 62 15.24 -0.32 -4.27
C ALA A 62 16.40 0.57 -4.73
N GLN A 63 17.34 0.02 -5.50
CA GLN A 63 18.45 0.78 -6.08
C GLN A 63 17.97 1.88 -7.02
N ALA A 64 17.01 1.59 -7.90
CA ALA A 64 16.46 2.56 -8.82
C ALA A 64 15.65 3.67 -8.12
N ASN A 65 14.93 3.32 -7.05
CA ASN A 65 14.13 4.28 -6.28
C ASN A 65 14.95 5.28 -5.47
N THR A 66 16.28 5.11 -5.36
CA THR A 66 17.16 6.02 -4.62
C THR A 66 17.00 7.49 -5.00
N LEU A 67 16.71 7.76 -6.28
CA LEU A 67 16.54 9.10 -6.82
C LEU A 67 15.21 9.77 -6.43
N VAL A 68 14.22 9.00 -6.00
CA VAL A 68 12.85 9.47 -5.73
C VAL A 68 12.34 9.07 -4.35
N TYR A 69 13.18 8.54 -3.46
CA TYR A 69 12.75 8.15 -2.12
C TYR A 69 12.16 9.32 -1.33
N SER A 70 12.72 10.53 -1.48
CA SER A 70 12.16 11.73 -0.86
C SER A 70 10.70 11.95 -1.27
N LYS A 71 10.39 11.85 -2.56
CA LYS A 71 9.03 11.98 -3.10
C LYS A 71 8.11 10.87 -2.62
N ILE A 72 8.61 9.64 -2.54
CA ILE A 72 7.84 8.49 -2.00
C ILE A 72 7.45 8.73 -0.53
N PHE A 73 8.39 9.20 0.29
CA PHE A 73 8.14 9.49 1.70
C PHE A 73 7.25 10.72 1.88
N GLU A 74 7.49 11.78 1.11
CA GLU A 74 6.64 12.96 1.11
C GLU A 74 5.19 12.60 0.76
N LEU A 75 4.98 11.76 -0.26
CA LEU A 75 3.67 11.26 -0.62
C LEU A 75 2.99 10.51 0.54
N SER A 76 3.72 9.68 1.29
CA SER A 76 3.14 8.95 2.43
C SER A 76 2.76 9.89 3.57
N GLU A 77 3.60 10.88 3.88
CA GLU A 77 3.30 11.86 4.94
C GLU A 77 2.12 12.76 4.56
N LEU A 78 2.05 13.24 3.31
CA LEU A 78 0.93 14.04 2.82
C LEU A 78 -0.39 13.27 2.85
N LYS A 79 -0.39 11.99 2.46
CA LYS A 79 -1.59 11.13 2.56
C LYS A 79 -2.02 10.92 4.01
N GLY A 80 -1.06 10.73 4.92
CA GLY A 80 -1.34 10.65 6.35
C GLY A 80 -1.98 11.93 6.89
N LEU A 81 -1.42 13.08 6.53
CA LEU A 81 -1.92 14.39 6.95
C LEU A 81 -3.30 14.70 6.37
N ALA A 82 -3.53 14.43 5.09
CA ALA A 82 -4.83 14.61 4.45
C ALA A 82 -5.90 13.72 5.12
N LYS A 83 -5.55 12.48 5.45
CA LYS A 83 -6.44 11.59 6.21
C LYS A 83 -6.74 12.15 7.60
N PHE A 84 -5.73 12.61 8.33
CA PHE A 84 -5.92 13.23 9.63
C PHE A 84 -6.92 14.38 9.59
N TYR A 85 -6.78 15.31 8.64
CA TYR A 85 -7.72 16.42 8.52
C TYR A 85 -9.11 15.97 8.10
N LYS A 86 -9.25 14.98 7.20
CA LYS A 86 -10.55 14.42 6.83
C LYS A 86 -11.27 13.77 8.02
N ASP A 87 -10.52 13.09 8.88
CA ASP A 87 -11.06 12.39 10.05
C ASP A 87 -11.27 13.33 11.24
N LEU A 88 -10.80 14.59 11.16
CA LEU A 88 -10.95 15.58 12.22
C LEU A 88 -12.42 16.04 12.33
N GLU A 89 -13.05 15.69 13.45
CA GLU A 89 -14.38 16.14 13.81
C GLU A 89 -14.34 17.61 14.24
N ILE A 90 -15.06 18.47 13.52
CA ILE A 90 -15.20 19.90 13.83
C ILE A 90 -16.60 20.13 14.40
N LYS A 91 -16.67 20.57 15.65
CA LYS A 91 -17.92 20.91 16.34
C LYS A 91 -18.02 22.43 16.46
N ASP A 92 -19.05 23.00 15.86
CA ASP A 92 -19.42 24.41 16.00
C ASP A 92 -20.89 24.51 16.39
N GLY A 93 -21.18 25.35 17.37
CA GLY A 93 -22.53 25.65 17.83
C GLY A 93 -23.02 24.78 18.99
N LEU A 94 -24.33 24.89 19.25
CA LEU A 94 -25.02 24.20 20.33
C LEU A 94 -25.09 22.69 20.04
N SER A 95 -24.41 21.90 20.86
CA SER A 95 -24.44 20.45 20.84
C SER A 95 -24.92 19.91 22.18
N LYS A 96 -25.84 18.94 22.14
CA LYS A 96 -26.36 18.29 23.34
C LYS A 96 -25.40 17.19 23.76
N ASP A 97 -24.73 17.37 24.90
CA ASP A 97 -23.85 16.32 25.42
C ASP A 97 -24.71 15.25 26.10
N HIS A 98 -24.72 14.05 25.52
CA HIS A 98 -25.50 12.92 26.01
C HIS A 98 -25.01 12.44 27.38
N ARG A 99 -23.79 12.83 27.81
CA ARG A 99 -23.25 12.50 29.13
C ARG A 99 -23.68 13.45 30.25
N TYR A 100 -24.01 14.69 29.93
CA TYR A 100 -24.26 15.73 30.94
C TYR A 100 -25.68 16.31 30.93
N ASP A 101 -26.57 15.85 30.04
CA ASP A 101 -27.95 16.34 29.84
C ASP A 101 -28.07 17.88 29.73
N GLU A 102 -26.95 18.52 29.37
CA GLU A 102 -26.79 19.96 29.21
C GLU A 102 -26.42 20.26 27.75
N THR A 103 -26.92 21.39 27.25
CA THR A 103 -26.56 21.88 25.92
C THR A 103 -25.31 22.73 26.06
N GLN A 104 -24.22 22.32 25.40
CA GLN A 104 -22.96 23.06 25.41
C GLN A 104 -22.75 23.72 24.05
N ASN A 105 -22.29 24.96 24.04
CA ASN A 105 -21.94 25.67 22.82
C ASN A 105 -20.45 25.45 22.52
N TYR A 106 -20.15 24.73 21.46
CA TYR A 106 -18.79 24.46 21.01
C TYR A 106 -18.34 25.54 20.02
N GLU A 107 -17.09 25.97 20.14
CA GLU A 107 -16.46 26.84 19.16
C GLU A 107 -15.16 26.17 18.70
N SER A 108 -15.08 25.87 17.41
CA SER A 108 -13.88 25.34 16.79
C SER A 108 -12.96 26.47 16.33
N GLU A 109 -11.65 26.28 16.52
CA GLU A 109 -10.65 27.20 15.98
C GLU A 109 -10.45 27.00 14.47
N LEU A 110 -10.40 25.73 14.04
CA LEU A 110 -10.39 25.38 12.63
C LEU A 110 -11.82 25.16 12.13
N LYS A 111 -12.28 26.03 11.23
CA LYS A 111 -13.62 25.90 10.64
C LYS A 111 -13.66 24.82 9.57
N VAL A 112 -14.86 24.26 9.37
CA VAL A 112 -15.13 23.22 8.36
C VAL A 112 -14.62 23.63 6.97
N LYS A 113 -14.90 24.88 6.56
CA LYS A 113 -14.46 25.41 5.27
C LYS A 113 -12.92 25.43 5.13
N GLN A 114 -12.21 25.85 6.18
CA GLN A 114 -10.75 25.91 6.17
C GLN A 114 -10.13 24.52 6.12
N ARG A 115 -10.72 23.55 6.84
CA ARG A 115 -10.31 22.14 6.73
C ARG A 115 -10.49 21.62 5.30
N ASP A 116 -11.62 21.89 4.66
CA ASP A 116 -11.89 21.41 3.31
C ASP A 116 -10.92 22.04 2.28
N GLU A 117 -10.59 23.33 2.43
CA GLU A 117 -9.56 24.01 1.64
C GLU A 117 -8.18 23.37 1.85
N LEU A 118 -7.76 23.14 3.09
CA LEU A 118 -6.49 22.46 3.42
C LEU A 118 -6.42 21.05 2.82
N VAL A 119 -7.49 20.28 2.92
CA VAL A 119 -7.57 18.94 2.33
C VAL A 119 -7.42 19.03 0.81
N SER A 120 -8.11 19.97 0.17
CA SER A 120 -8.01 20.18 -1.28
C SER A 120 -6.59 20.54 -1.72
N GLU A 121 -5.89 21.40 -0.97
CA GLU A 121 -4.49 21.76 -1.27
C GLU A 121 -3.55 20.56 -1.10
N LEU A 122 -3.74 19.77 -0.05
CA LEU A 122 -2.96 18.55 0.17
C LEU A 122 -3.20 17.53 -0.95
N GLU A 123 -4.44 17.37 -1.39
CA GLU A 123 -4.80 16.47 -2.50
C GLU A 123 -4.17 16.91 -3.83
N ALA A 124 -4.17 18.20 -4.14
CA ALA A 124 -3.51 18.72 -5.33
C ALA A 124 -2.00 18.45 -5.31
N ARG A 125 -1.34 18.62 -4.16
CA ARG A 125 0.09 18.31 -4.01
C ARG A 125 0.37 16.81 -4.12
N ILE A 126 -0.52 15.99 -3.56
CA ILE A 126 -0.46 14.52 -3.69
C ILE A 126 -0.52 14.12 -5.17
N GLU A 127 -1.43 14.68 -5.95
CA GLU A 127 -1.60 14.39 -7.38
C GLU A 127 -0.33 14.72 -8.18
N ILE A 128 0.25 15.90 -7.98
CA ILE A 128 1.51 16.30 -8.64
C ILE A 128 2.63 15.29 -8.36
N ILE A 129 2.82 14.90 -7.10
CA ILE A 129 3.88 13.95 -6.73
C ILE A 129 3.59 12.56 -7.33
N GLN A 130 2.33 12.15 -7.41
CA GLN A 130 1.95 10.89 -8.04
C GLN A 130 2.30 10.87 -9.53
N ASP A 131 1.97 11.94 -10.26
CA ASP A 131 2.28 12.06 -11.68
C ASP A 131 3.79 12.00 -11.94
N GLU A 132 4.59 12.72 -11.14
CA GLU A 132 6.04 12.68 -11.22
C GLU A 132 6.62 11.28 -10.96
N LEU A 133 6.06 10.56 -9.98
CA LEU A 133 6.48 9.19 -9.68
C LEU A 133 6.06 8.22 -10.78
N ASP A 134 4.89 8.41 -11.39
CA ASP A 134 4.41 7.58 -12.49
C ASP A 134 5.22 7.80 -13.78
N GLU A 135 5.58 9.04 -14.09
CA GLU A 135 6.52 9.37 -15.16
C GLU A 135 7.88 8.72 -14.91
N PHE A 136 8.43 8.87 -13.70
CA PHE A 136 9.68 8.22 -13.31
C PHE A 136 9.60 6.70 -13.46
N ASN A 137 8.49 6.08 -13.06
CA ASN A 137 8.26 4.64 -13.17
C ASN A 137 8.19 4.18 -14.64
N ALA A 138 7.65 5.01 -15.53
CA ALA A 138 7.51 4.71 -16.95
C ALA A 138 8.85 4.85 -17.70
N LEU A 139 9.68 5.83 -17.33
CA LEU A 139 10.92 6.16 -18.02
C LEU A 139 12.13 5.39 -17.49
N THR A 140 12.18 5.10 -16.19
CA THR A 140 13.37 4.53 -15.54
C THR A 140 13.49 3.02 -15.75
N GLU A 141 14.72 2.58 -16.01
CA GLU A 141 15.07 1.17 -16.18
C GLU A 141 15.76 0.58 -14.96
N ILE A 142 15.43 -0.67 -14.69
CA ILE A 142 16.10 -1.52 -13.70
C ILE A 142 16.61 -2.80 -14.34
#